data_AF-A0A929IME7-F1
#
_entry.id   AF-A0A929IME7-F1
#
_cell.length_a   1.000
_cell.length_b   1.000
_cell.length_c   1.000
_cell.angle_alpha   90.00
_cell.angle_beta   90.00
_cell.angle_gamma   90.00
#
_symmetry.space_group_name_H-M   'P 1'
#
loop_
_entity.id
_entity.type
_entity.pdbx_description
1 polymer ?
#
loop_
_entity_poly.entity_id
_entity_poly.type
_entity_poly.pdbx_seq_one_letter_code
_entity_poly.pdbx_strand_id
1 'polypeptide(L)'
;ILIPGVVLGISTLIFWDRTAQLLGFGTDSFFYNGIFLTVLGQSSFISSYCMLMIIARLQRFDTGQIEAALDLGATNTQAFRRIMLPFLKPAIISAGIIAFLASFENYNTTVFTISSLHTFTTIISQKVRLGIDPSISAVAFIIILLTLIGALVFEGMSKRAELKKARLLPEGNGAGDVLRSLFKRNPAMIMSVMVVVATMAGIWLAMGHSATQCKADLLEQKLERQRILEEEFRQTQPGADESGGAPASQGLGAGAFGSVFDPKNLEGAAGVDEKEGEQAEPQDGGQQ
;
A
#
# COMPACT_ATOMS: atom_id res chain seq x y z
N ILE A 1 -20.08 11.27 1.14
CA ILE A 1 -18.63 11.39 1.45
C ILE A 1 -18.34 11.49 2.96
N LEU A 2 -19.31 11.91 3.79
CA LEU A 2 -19.15 12.03 5.26
C LEU A 2 -19.13 10.70 6.06
N ILE A 3 -19.39 9.55 5.44
CA ILE A 3 -19.42 8.26 6.15
C ILE A 3 -17.99 7.71 6.21
N PRO A 4 -17.42 7.44 7.41
CA PRO A 4 -16.12 6.82 7.54
C PRO A 4 -16.09 5.46 6.81
N GLY A 5 -15.04 5.17 6.05
CA GLY A 5 -14.95 3.92 5.27
C GLY A 5 -15.05 2.64 6.12
N VAL A 6 -14.69 2.74 7.40
CA VAL A 6 -14.88 1.70 8.44
C VAL A 6 -16.35 1.32 8.59
N VAL A 7 -17.22 2.33 8.74
CA VAL A 7 -18.66 2.14 8.92
C VAL A 7 -19.23 1.49 7.67
N LEU A 8 -18.83 1.95 6.49
CA LEU A 8 -19.28 1.36 5.22
C LEU A 8 -18.85 -0.11 5.08
N GLY A 9 -17.61 -0.46 5.47
CA GLY A 9 -17.12 -1.83 5.45
C GLY A 9 -17.90 -2.76 6.38
N ILE A 10 -18.03 -2.38 7.66
CA ILE A 10 -18.74 -3.18 8.67
C ILE A 10 -20.23 -3.28 8.33
N SER A 11 -20.87 -2.18 7.91
CA SER A 11 -22.28 -2.19 7.52
C SER A 11 -22.53 -3.08 6.31
N THR A 12 -21.63 -3.10 5.32
CA THR A 12 -21.77 -3.99 4.14
C THR A 12 -21.69 -5.46 4.54
N LEU A 13 -20.75 -5.83 5.42
CA LEU A 13 -20.65 -7.18 5.97
C LEU A 13 -21.94 -7.62 6.67
N ILE A 14 -22.38 -6.83 7.65
CA ILE A 14 -23.54 -7.19 8.48
C ILE A 14 -24.81 -7.22 7.64
N PHE A 15 -24.99 -6.26 6.74
CA PHE A 15 -26.15 -6.20 5.86
C PHE A 15 -26.26 -7.45 4.99
N TRP A 16 -25.14 -7.87 4.40
CA TRP A 16 -25.15 -8.99 3.46
C TRP A 16 -25.21 -10.34 4.16
N ASP A 17 -24.56 -10.49 5.32
CA ASP A 17 -24.73 -11.65 6.21
C ASP A 17 -26.18 -11.81 6.66
N ARG A 18 -26.82 -10.74 7.15
CA ARG A 18 -28.25 -10.75 7.53
C ARG A 18 -29.16 -11.11 6.35
N THR A 19 -28.86 -10.59 5.17
CA THR A 19 -29.64 -10.87 3.94
C THR A 19 -29.49 -12.32 3.52
N ALA A 20 -28.29 -12.89 3.59
CA ALA A 20 -28.03 -14.29 3.26
C ALA A 20 -28.77 -15.23 4.21
N GLN A 21 -28.75 -14.94 5.52
CA GLN A 21 -29.49 -15.71 6.53
C GLN A 21 -31.01 -15.66 6.30
N LEU A 22 -31.56 -14.49 5.97
CA LEU A 22 -32.99 -14.34 5.66
C LEU A 22 -33.41 -15.15 4.43
N LEU A 23 -32.53 -15.27 3.44
CA LEU A 23 -32.77 -16.03 2.22
C LEU A 23 -32.45 -17.54 2.38
N GLY A 24 -32.00 -17.97 3.57
CA GLY A 24 -31.68 -19.37 3.86
C GLY A 24 -30.40 -19.88 3.18
N PHE A 25 -29.52 -18.98 2.74
CA PHE A 25 -28.24 -19.35 2.14
C PHE A 25 -27.23 -19.75 3.21
N GLY A 26 -26.60 -20.92 3.03
CA GLY A 26 -25.54 -21.40 3.92
C GLY A 26 -24.26 -20.58 3.81
N THR A 27 -23.35 -20.76 4.77
CA THR A 27 -22.04 -20.08 4.88
C THR A 27 -21.11 -20.30 3.69
N ASP A 28 -21.38 -21.29 2.84
CA ASP A 28 -20.59 -21.61 1.65
C ASP A 28 -21.04 -20.82 0.40
N SER A 29 -22.07 -19.99 0.54
CA SER A 29 -22.63 -19.21 -0.56
C SER A 29 -21.73 -18.03 -0.93
N PHE A 30 -21.86 -17.54 -2.17
CA PHE A 30 -21.13 -16.36 -2.64
C PHE A 30 -21.35 -15.11 -1.76
N PHE A 31 -22.44 -15.09 -0.98
CA PHE A 31 -22.74 -14.06 0.00
C PHE A 31 -21.73 -13.97 1.14
N TYR A 32 -20.92 -14.98 1.40
CA TYR A 32 -19.88 -14.97 2.43
C TYR A 32 -18.47 -14.79 1.84
N ASN A 33 -18.36 -14.70 0.52
CA ASN A 33 -17.08 -14.57 -0.15
C ASN A 33 -16.51 -13.15 -0.01
N GLY A 34 -15.38 -12.99 0.66
CA GLY A 34 -14.76 -11.67 0.90
C GLY A 34 -14.57 -10.82 -0.36
N ILE A 35 -14.27 -11.43 -1.53
CA ILE A 35 -14.17 -10.68 -2.79
C ILE A 35 -15.51 -10.05 -3.16
N PHE A 36 -16.60 -10.82 -3.04
CA PHE A 36 -17.94 -10.34 -3.38
C PHE A 36 -18.34 -9.16 -2.49
N LEU A 37 -18.14 -9.27 -1.16
CA LEU A 37 -18.47 -8.19 -0.24
C LEU A 37 -17.58 -6.96 -0.46
N THR A 38 -16.29 -7.17 -0.74
CA THR A 38 -15.39 -6.07 -1.09
C THR A 38 -15.83 -5.36 -2.37
N VAL A 39 -16.24 -6.07 -3.41
CA VAL A 39 -16.71 -5.47 -4.67
C VAL A 39 -17.98 -4.62 -4.45
N LEU A 40 -18.93 -5.10 -3.65
CA LEU A 40 -20.13 -4.33 -3.32
C LEU A 40 -19.83 -3.09 -2.46
N GLY A 41 -18.97 -3.22 -1.45
CA GLY A 41 -18.57 -2.09 -0.62
C GLY A 41 -17.82 -1.02 -1.43
N GLN A 42 -16.87 -1.44 -2.26
CA GLN A 42 -16.09 -0.55 -3.12
C GLN A 42 -16.96 0.14 -4.17
N SER A 43 -17.83 -0.60 -4.86
CA SER A 43 -18.72 -0.02 -5.88
C SER A 43 -19.70 0.99 -5.28
N SER A 44 -20.23 0.73 -4.09
CA SER A 44 -21.10 1.69 -3.37
C SER A 44 -20.36 3.00 -3.05
N PHE A 45 -19.13 2.92 -2.56
CA PHE A 45 -18.31 4.10 -2.29
C PHE A 45 -17.93 4.88 -3.56
N ILE A 46 -17.40 4.18 -4.57
CA ILE A 46 -16.90 4.78 -5.80
C ILE A 46 -18.04 5.38 -6.64
N SER A 47 -19.22 4.74 -6.65
CA SER A 47 -20.38 5.24 -7.37
C SER A 47 -20.78 6.66 -6.96
N SER A 48 -20.59 7.02 -5.68
CA SER A 48 -20.86 8.37 -5.17
C SER A 48 -19.94 9.42 -5.82
N TYR A 49 -18.66 9.10 -6.02
CA TYR A 49 -17.72 9.99 -6.73
C TYR A 49 -18.07 10.14 -8.20
N CYS A 50 -18.35 9.01 -8.87
CA CYS A 50 -18.77 9.02 -10.27
C CYS A 50 -20.04 9.83 -10.48
N MET A 51 -21.03 9.64 -9.60
CA MET A 51 -22.30 10.35 -9.62
C MET A 51 -22.08 11.87 -9.51
N LEU A 52 -21.26 12.31 -8.55
CA LEU A 52 -21.00 13.74 -8.35
C LEU A 52 -20.37 14.38 -9.59
N MET A 53 -19.42 13.71 -10.23
CA MET A 53 -18.76 14.23 -11.43
C MET A 53 -19.67 14.24 -12.66
N ILE A 54 -20.50 13.20 -12.82
CA ILE A 54 -21.48 13.15 -13.90
C ILE A 54 -22.54 14.24 -13.72
N ILE A 55 -23.07 14.44 -12.51
CA ILE A 55 -24.05 15.48 -12.21
C ILE A 55 -23.47 16.87 -12.50
N ALA A 56 -22.25 17.15 -12.06
CA ALA A 56 -21.60 18.44 -12.32
C ALA A 56 -21.48 18.77 -13.83
N ARG A 57 -21.37 17.75 -14.67
CA ARG A 57 -21.33 17.89 -16.12
C ARG A 57 -22.73 17.97 -16.73
N LEU A 58 -23.68 17.21 -16.19
CA LEU A 58 -25.08 17.24 -16.62
C LEU A 58 -25.75 18.58 -16.31
N GLN A 59 -25.39 19.25 -15.21
CA GLN A 59 -25.89 20.60 -14.87
C GLN A 59 -25.53 21.68 -15.90
N ARG A 60 -24.52 21.45 -16.74
CA ARG A 60 -24.11 22.36 -17.83
C ARG A 60 -24.74 21.98 -19.17
N PHE A 61 -25.54 20.92 -19.21
CA PHE A 61 -26.19 20.46 -20.43
C PHE A 61 -27.44 21.31 -20.71
N ASP A 62 -27.58 21.76 -21.95
CA ASP A 62 -28.75 22.50 -22.40
C ASP A 62 -29.86 21.52 -22.81
N THR A 63 -30.97 21.52 -22.07
CA THR A 63 -32.13 20.67 -22.35
C THR A 63 -32.80 20.99 -23.68
N GLY A 64 -32.62 22.20 -24.23
CA GLY A 64 -33.13 22.58 -25.54
C GLY A 64 -32.60 21.71 -26.68
N GLN A 65 -31.42 21.12 -26.53
CA GLN A 65 -30.88 20.17 -27.52
C GLN A 65 -31.67 18.86 -27.59
N ILE A 66 -32.26 18.43 -26.47
CA ILE A 66 -33.11 17.23 -26.43
C ILE A 66 -34.50 17.55 -27.00
N GLU A 67 -35.06 18.70 -26.63
CA GLU A 67 -36.37 19.16 -27.13
C GLU A 67 -36.34 19.33 -28.65
N ALA A 68 -35.33 20.01 -29.20
CA ALA A 68 -35.16 20.16 -30.65
C ALA A 68 -35.00 18.81 -31.38
N ALA A 69 -34.38 17.82 -30.74
CA ALA A 69 -34.24 16.49 -31.32
C ALA A 69 -35.57 15.72 -31.35
N LEU A 70 -36.39 15.87 -30.30
CA LEU A 70 -37.75 15.31 -30.23
C LEU A 70 -38.65 15.98 -31.29
N ASP A 71 -38.52 17.29 -31.50
CA ASP A 71 -39.26 18.03 -32.53
C ASP A 71 -38.93 17.54 -33.95
N LEU A 72 -37.68 17.13 -34.19
CA LEU A 72 -37.24 16.51 -35.45
C LEU A 72 -37.65 15.03 -35.59
N GLY A 73 -38.43 14.49 -34.64
CA GLY A 73 -38.94 13.13 -34.67
C GLY A 73 -38.01 12.08 -34.07
N ALA A 74 -36.96 12.47 -33.33
CA ALA A 74 -36.12 11.50 -32.63
C ALA A 74 -36.85 10.90 -31.42
N THR A 75 -36.64 9.61 -31.15
CA THR A 75 -37.13 8.98 -29.91
C THR A 75 -36.25 9.37 -28.72
N ASN A 76 -36.78 9.30 -27.48
CA ASN A 76 -36.03 9.58 -26.25
C ASN A 76 -34.69 8.79 -26.17
N THR A 77 -34.71 7.51 -26.53
CA THR A 77 -33.51 6.66 -26.54
C THR A 77 -32.48 7.14 -27.59
N GLN A 78 -32.95 7.64 -28.73
CA GLN A 78 -32.09 8.17 -29.79
C GLN A 78 -31.47 9.51 -29.39
N ALA A 79 -32.25 10.43 -28.82
CA ALA A 79 -31.75 11.70 -28.27
C ALA A 79 -30.72 11.45 -27.16
N PHE A 80 -31.00 10.52 -26.25
CA PHE A 80 -30.05 10.10 -25.20
C PHE A 80 -28.73 9.60 -25.80
N ARG A 81 -28.77 8.61 -26.71
CA ARG A 81 -27.53 7.98 -27.24
C ARG A 81 -26.75 8.91 -28.18
N ARG A 82 -27.42 9.76 -28.96
CA ARG A 82 -26.76 10.59 -30.00
C ARG A 82 -26.37 11.98 -29.52
N ILE A 83 -27.00 12.51 -28.48
CA ILE A 83 -26.78 13.89 -28.02
C ILE A 83 -26.23 13.88 -26.59
N MET A 84 -26.99 13.31 -25.66
CA MET A 84 -26.64 13.36 -24.24
C MET A 84 -25.39 12.53 -23.90
N LEU A 85 -25.30 11.29 -24.41
CA LEU A 85 -24.19 10.40 -24.16
C LEU A 85 -22.83 10.93 -24.69
N PRO A 86 -22.69 11.43 -25.94
CA PRO A 86 -21.43 12.01 -26.39
C PRO A 86 -21.06 13.30 -25.64
N PHE A 87 -22.03 14.09 -25.20
CA PHE A 87 -21.78 15.25 -24.34
C PHE A 87 -21.22 14.82 -22.97
N LEU A 88 -21.74 13.73 -22.39
CA LEU A 88 -21.27 13.15 -21.13
C LEU A 88 -19.99 12.34 -21.28
N LYS A 89 -19.64 11.86 -22.48
CA LYS A 89 -18.46 11.00 -22.72
C LYS A 89 -17.15 11.50 -22.06
N PRO A 90 -16.71 12.77 -22.20
CA PRO A 90 -15.49 13.23 -21.52
C PRO A 90 -15.62 13.21 -19.99
N ALA A 91 -16.83 13.44 -19.46
CA ALA A 91 -17.11 13.35 -18.03
C ALA A 91 -17.02 11.91 -17.53
N ILE A 92 -17.61 10.96 -18.27
CA ILE A 92 -17.60 9.53 -17.93
C ILE A 92 -16.17 8.98 -17.97
N ILE A 93 -15.35 9.37 -18.95
CA ILE A 93 -13.94 8.96 -19.00
C ILE A 93 -13.18 9.49 -17.78
N SER A 94 -13.37 10.78 -17.45
CA SER A 94 -12.75 11.38 -16.27
C SER A 94 -13.21 10.69 -14.98
N ALA A 95 -14.50 10.33 -14.89
CA ALA A 95 -15.07 9.54 -13.81
C ALA A 95 -14.50 8.14 -13.70
N GLY A 96 -14.28 7.46 -14.82
CA GLY A 96 -13.61 6.15 -14.82
C GLY A 96 -12.19 6.22 -14.26
N ILE A 97 -11.42 7.25 -14.60
CA ILE A 97 -10.04 7.41 -14.08
C ILE A 97 -10.04 7.66 -12.58
N ILE A 98 -10.90 8.57 -12.10
CA ILE A 98 -11.02 8.86 -10.67
C ILE A 98 -11.55 7.64 -9.91
N ALA A 99 -12.50 6.90 -10.48
CA ALA A 99 -13.01 5.66 -9.90
C ALA A 99 -11.92 4.60 -9.74
N PHE A 100 -11.08 4.43 -10.76
CA PHE A 100 -9.95 3.51 -10.71
C PHE A 100 -8.94 3.92 -9.62
N LEU A 101 -8.58 5.21 -9.58
CA LEU A 101 -7.67 5.74 -8.57
C LEU A 101 -8.21 5.55 -7.16
N ALA A 102 -9.48 5.92 -6.94
CA ALA A 102 -10.19 5.76 -5.67
C ALA A 102 -10.26 4.28 -5.25
N SER A 103 -10.47 3.36 -6.20
CA SER A 103 -10.46 1.93 -5.92
C SER A 103 -9.08 1.44 -5.47
N PHE A 104 -8.02 1.95 -6.10
CA PHE A 104 -6.66 1.52 -5.80
C PHE A 104 -6.22 1.97 -4.40
N GLU A 105 -6.60 3.18 -3.98
CA GLU A 105 -6.21 3.74 -2.68
C GLU A 105 -7.14 3.36 -1.51
N ASN A 106 -8.30 2.74 -1.78
CA ASN A 106 -9.29 2.50 -0.74
C ASN A 106 -8.93 1.31 0.17
N TYR A 107 -8.13 1.61 1.20
CA TYR A 107 -7.82 0.70 2.31
C TYR A 107 -8.97 0.56 3.33
N ASN A 108 -9.67 1.65 3.61
CA ASN A 108 -10.62 1.74 4.72
C ASN A 108 -11.79 0.76 4.59
N THR A 109 -12.27 0.49 3.38
CA THR A 109 -13.35 -0.48 3.15
C THR A 109 -12.82 -1.90 3.00
N THR A 110 -11.65 -2.10 2.37
CA THR A 110 -11.09 -3.44 2.13
C THR A 110 -10.65 -4.13 3.41
N VAL A 111 -10.09 -3.40 4.38
CA VAL A 111 -9.57 -4.02 5.61
C VAL A 111 -10.66 -4.72 6.42
N PHE A 112 -11.92 -4.27 6.34
CA PHE A 112 -13.04 -4.91 7.03
C PHE A 112 -13.77 -5.93 6.15
N THR A 113 -13.80 -5.76 4.83
CA THR A 113 -14.56 -6.66 3.94
C THR A 113 -13.78 -7.90 3.48
N ILE A 114 -12.45 -7.82 3.48
CA ILE A 114 -11.60 -8.90 2.98
C ILE A 114 -11.26 -9.87 4.12
N SER A 115 -11.55 -11.16 3.92
CA SER A 115 -11.33 -12.21 4.93
C SER A 115 -10.06 -13.02 4.65
N SER A 116 -9.94 -13.63 3.47
CA SER A 116 -8.83 -14.55 3.14
C SER A 116 -7.80 -14.02 2.15
N LEU A 117 -8.16 -13.04 1.32
CA LEU A 117 -7.26 -12.45 0.31
C LEU A 117 -6.81 -11.07 0.76
N HIS A 118 -5.57 -10.71 0.45
CA HIS A 118 -5.04 -9.40 0.79
C HIS A 118 -4.84 -8.55 -0.46
N THR A 119 -5.38 -7.32 -0.44
CA THR A 119 -5.08 -6.31 -1.46
C THR A 119 -3.72 -5.68 -1.21
N PHE A 120 -3.15 -5.11 -2.26
CA PHE A 120 -1.88 -4.38 -2.21
C PHE A 120 -1.84 -3.33 -1.08
N THR A 121 -2.92 -2.54 -0.95
CA THR A 121 -3.05 -1.50 0.08
C THR A 121 -3.11 -2.05 1.49
N THR A 122 -3.80 -3.19 1.70
CA THR A 122 -3.87 -3.84 3.00
C THR A 122 -2.51 -4.39 3.42
N ILE A 123 -1.79 -5.06 2.51
CA ILE A 123 -0.44 -5.60 2.80
C ILE A 123 0.54 -4.48 3.17
N ILE A 124 0.59 -3.40 2.39
CA ILE A 124 1.49 -2.29 2.70
C ILE A 124 1.13 -1.66 4.04
N SER A 125 -0.15 -1.45 4.31
CA SER A 125 -0.61 -0.86 5.57
C SER A 125 -0.28 -1.73 6.79
N GLN A 126 -0.38 -3.05 6.65
CA GLN A 126 0.04 -3.99 7.69
C GLN A 126 1.56 -3.93 7.93
N LYS A 127 2.36 -3.93 6.86
CA LYS A 127 3.82 -3.85 6.97
C LYS A 127 4.30 -2.51 7.56
N VAL A 128 3.64 -1.40 7.22
CA VAL A 128 3.97 -0.06 7.78
C VAL A 128 3.79 -0.05 9.29
N ARG A 129 2.72 -0.68 9.79
CA ARG A 129 2.46 -0.77 11.23
C ARG A 129 3.49 -1.62 11.98
N LEU A 130 4.08 -2.61 11.31
CA LEU A 130 5.12 -3.47 11.89
C LEU A 130 6.51 -2.80 11.91
N GLY A 131 6.72 -1.72 11.16
CA GLY A 131 7.82 -0.76 11.35
C GLY A 131 9.26 -1.22 11.05
N ILE A 132 9.48 -2.48 10.65
CA ILE A 132 10.83 -3.08 10.58
C ILE A 132 11.26 -3.43 9.13
N ASP A 133 10.37 -3.25 8.14
CA ASP A 133 10.62 -3.68 6.76
C ASP A 133 11.20 -2.56 5.87
N PRO A 134 12.51 -2.59 5.52
CA PRO A 134 13.11 -1.62 4.59
C PRO A 134 12.55 -1.73 3.16
N SER A 135 11.83 -2.81 2.85
CA SER A 135 11.15 -3.02 1.57
C SER A 135 10.04 -1.99 1.31
N ILE A 136 9.39 -1.46 2.35
CA ILE A 136 8.31 -0.47 2.20
C ILE A 136 8.86 0.85 1.67
N SER A 137 9.99 1.31 2.22
CA SER A 137 10.65 2.54 1.79
C SER A 137 11.12 2.45 0.33
N ALA A 138 11.57 1.27 -0.10
CA ALA A 138 11.93 1.02 -1.50
C ALA A 138 10.70 1.11 -2.43
N VAL A 139 9.57 0.50 -2.06
CA VAL A 139 8.31 0.59 -2.84
C VAL A 139 7.80 2.03 -2.92
N ALA A 140 7.82 2.75 -1.80
CA ALA A 140 7.40 4.16 -1.76
C ALA A 140 8.26 5.02 -2.70
N PHE A 141 9.59 4.83 -2.69
CA PHE A 141 10.49 5.53 -3.60
C PHE A 141 10.16 5.23 -5.07
N ILE A 142 9.95 3.97 -5.45
CA ILE A 142 9.58 3.58 -6.82
C ILE A 142 8.28 4.25 -7.26
N ILE A 143 7.26 4.29 -6.40
CA ILE A 143 5.97 4.92 -6.72
C ILE A 143 6.13 6.45 -6.89
N ILE A 144 6.86 7.12 -6.00
CA ILE A 144 7.14 8.57 -6.12
C ILE A 144 7.90 8.86 -7.41
N LEU A 145 8.86 8.01 -7.74
CA LEU A 145 9.68 8.16 -8.92
C LEU A 145 8.88 8.00 -10.21
N LEU A 146 8.01 7.00 -10.27
CA LEU A 146 7.13 6.75 -11.41
C LEU A 146 6.12 7.90 -11.57
N THR A 147 5.52 8.37 -10.48
CA THR A 147 4.58 9.50 -10.53
C THR A 147 5.27 10.79 -10.97
N LEU A 148 6.50 11.06 -10.52
CA LEU A 148 7.29 12.21 -10.97
C LEU A 148 7.63 12.14 -12.46
N ILE A 149 8.09 10.98 -12.96
CA ILE A 149 8.34 10.78 -14.40
C ILE A 149 7.06 11.00 -15.20
N GLY A 150 5.95 10.39 -14.76
CA GLY A 150 4.64 10.55 -15.41
C GLY A 150 4.18 12.00 -15.46
N ALA A 151 4.32 12.75 -14.37
CA ALA A 151 3.98 14.17 -14.30
C ALA A 151 4.85 15.01 -15.24
N LEU A 152 6.15 14.77 -15.29
CA LEU A 152 7.07 15.49 -16.19
C LEU A 152 6.79 15.20 -17.66
N VAL A 153 6.46 13.94 -18.00
CA VAL A 153 6.06 13.55 -19.36
C VAL A 153 4.75 14.25 -19.73
N PHE A 154 3.75 14.22 -18.85
CA PHE A 154 2.46 14.87 -19.08
C PHE A 154 2.61 16.39 -19.28
N GLU A 155 3.40 17.06 -18.44
CA GLU A 155 3.68 18.49 -18.58
C GLU A 155 4.46 18.79 -19.87
N GLY A 156 5.41 17.93 -20.24
CA GLY A 156 6.16 18.05 -21.48
C GLY A 156 5.30 17.89 -22.73
N MET A 157 4.38 16.92 -22.72
CA MET A 157 3.41 16.73 -23.81
C MET A 157 2.43 17.91 -23.89
N SER A 158 1.93 18.37 -22.75
CA SER A 158 1.00 19.52 -22.67
C SER A 158 1.64 20.79 -23.21
N LYS A 159 2.87 21.10 -22.79
CA LYS A 159 3.62 22.28 -23.30
C LYS A 159 3.91 22.17 -24.80
N ARG A 160 4.19 20.98 -25.33
CA ARG A 160 4.37 20.77 -26.78
C ARG A 160 3.07 20.99 -27.55
N ALA A 161 1.92 20.60 -27.00
CA ALA A 161 0.61 20.82 -27.62
C ALA A 161 0.28 22.32 -27.67
N GLU A 162 0.54 23.05 -26.59
CA GLU A 162 0.38 24.51 -26.51
C GLU A 162 1.31 25.23 -27.51
N LEU A 163 2.58 24.83 -27.62
CA LEU A 163 3.53 25.40 -28.58
C LEU A 163 3.14 25.13 -30.05
N LYS A 164 2.55 23.97 -30.35
CA LYS A 164 2.03 23.69 -31.70
C LYS A 164 0.87 24.59 -32.07
N LYS A 165 -0.03 24.88 -31.11
CA LYS A 165 -1.12 25.85 -31.32
C LYS A 165 -0.58 27.27 -31.51
N ALA A 166 0.41 27.66 -30.71
CA ALA A 166 1.04 28.99 -30.81
C ALA A 166 1.81 29.18 -32.14
N ARG A 167 2.47 28.15 -32.67
CA ARG A 167 3.17 28.21 -33.99
C ARG A 167 2.22 28.34 -35.19
N LEU A 168 0.93 28.05 -35.04
CA LEU A 168 -0.06 28.25 -36.10
C LEU A 168 -0.54 29.70 -36.19
N LEU A 169 -0.15 30.57 -35.25
CA LEU A 169 -0.37 32.01 -35.30
C LEU A 169 0.93 32.68 -35.77
N PRO A 170 0.94 33.41 -36.91
CA PRO A 170 2.15 34.01 -37.44
C PRO A 170 2.47 35.30 -36.68
N GLU A 171 3.58 35.32 -35.94
CA GLU A 171 4.15 36.56 -35.37
C GLU A 171 5.61 36.70 -35.81
N GLY A 172 5.94 37.92 -36.24
CA GLY A 172 7.14 38.28 -36.99
C GLY A 172 8.45 38.33 -36.19
N ASN A 173 9.53 38.36 -36.98
CA ASN A 173 10.96 38.33 -36.65
C ASN A 173 11.46 39.00 -35.36
N GLY A 174 12.35 38.30 -34.65
CA GLY A 174 13.34 38.89 -33.75
C GLY A 174 14.54 37.97 -33.52
N ALA A 175 15.74 38.36 -33.99
CA ALA A 175 16.97 37.56 -33.97
C ALA A 175 17.53 37.17 -32.58
N GLY A 176 16.90 37.61 -31.49
CA GLY A 176 17.16 37.10 -30.12
C GLY A 176 16.51 35.74 -29.83
N ASP A 177 15.58 35.29 -30.69
CA ASP A 177 14.84 34.04 -30.49
C ASP A 177 15.63 32.79 -30.85
N VAL A 178 16.72 32.87 -31.63
CA VAL A 178 17.43 31.65 -32.08
C VAL A 178 18.27 31.04 -30.93
N LEU A 179 18.89 31.88 -30.10
CA LEU A 179 19.66 31.45 -28.92
C LEU A 179 18.73 30.98 -27.79
N ARG A 180 17.56 31.63 -27.62
CA ARG A 180 16.50 31.21 -26.68
C ARG A 180 15.77 29.96 -27.16
N SER A 181 15.53 29.80 -28.45
CA SER A 181 14.88 28.66 -29.12
C SER A 181 15.63 27.35 -28.93
N LEU A 182 16.97 27.40 -28.93
CA LEU A 182 17.80 26.22 -28.64
C LEU A 182 17.63 25.75 -27.19
N PHE A 183 17.56 26.67 -26.21
CA PHE A 183 17.31 26.34 -24.81
C PHE A 183 15.83 26.02 -24.51
N LYS A 184 14.89 26.50 -25.35
CA LYS A 184 13.43 26.28 -25.24
C LYS A 184 12.95 25.03 -25.97
N ARG A 185 13.84 24.24 -26.58
CA ARG A 185 13.50 23.11 -27.45
C ARG A 185 13.09 21.83 -26.71
N ASN A 186 13.03 21.83 -25.37
CA ASN A 186 12.06 21.11 -24.51
C ASN A 186 12.68 20.87 -23.12
N PRO A 187 12.62 21.84 -22.19
CA PRO A 187 13.15 21.63 -20.84
C PRO A 187 12.46 20.44 -20.14
N ALA A 188 11.19 20.17 -20.44
CA ALA A 188 10.47 19.01 -19.89
C ALA A 188 10.99 17.64 -20.38
N MET A 189 11.52 17.55 -21.62
CA MET A 189 12.19 16.32 -22.07
C MET A 189 13.58 16.16 -21.46
N ILE A 190 14.29 17.28 -21.26
CA ILE A 190 15.61 17.25 -20.61
C ILE A 190 15.43 16.89 -19.13
N MET A 191 14.40 17.42 -18.46
CA MET A 191 14.05 17.07 -17.08
C MET A 191 13.57 15.61 -16.97
N SER A 192 12.75 15.11 -17.90
CA SER A 192 12.34 13.70 -17.88
C SER A 192 13.52 12.76 -18.14
N VAL A 193 14.41 13.10 -19.08
CA VAL A 193 15.65 12.34 -19.33
C VAL A 193 16.62 12.42 -18.15
N MET A 194 16.80 13.59 -17.53
CA MET A 194 17.65 13.72 -16.33
C MET A 194 17.08 12.96 -15.14
N VAL A 195 15.75 12.96 -14.96
CA VAL A 195 15.12 12.13 -13.93
C VAL A 195 15.35 10.67 -14.24
N VAL A 196 15.10 10.19 -15.46
CA VAL A 196 15.36 8.78 -15.86
C VAL A 196 16.84 8.40 -15.73
N VAL A 197 17.76 9.30 -16.01
CA VAL A 197 19.20 9.06 -15.82
C VAL A 197 19.55 9.02 -14.33
N ALA A 198 18.98 9.90 -13.51
CA ALA A 198 19.14 9.88 -12.06
C ALA A 198 18.49 8.64 -11.43
N THR A 199 17.37 8.16 -11.97
CA THR A 199 16.72 6.91 -11.54
C THR A 199 17.58 5.71 -11.90
N MET A 200 18.12 5.64 -13.11
CA MET A 200 19.03 4.59 -13.55
C MET A 200 20.33 4.61 -12.74
N ALA A 201 20.88 5.79 -12.45
CA ALA A 201 22.06 5.94 -11.59
C ALA A 201 21.76 5.51 -10.15
N GLY A 202 20.58 5.85 -9.62
CA GLY A 202 20.12 5.39 -8.31
C GLY A 202 19.92 3.88 -8.25
N ILE A 203 19.33 3.28 -9.29
CA ILE A 203 19.17 1.82 -9.42
C ILE A 203 20.54 1.13 -9.53
N TRP A 204 21.49 1.71 -10.28
CA TRP A 204 22.85 1.20 -10.39
C TRP A 204 23.61 1.25 -9.05
N LEU A 205 23.50 2.36 -8.30
CA LEU A 205 24.04 2.48 -6.96
C LEU A 205 23.36 1.51 -5.97
N ALA A 206 22.04 1.32 -6.07
CA ALA A 206 21.29 0.40 -5.22
C ALA A 206 21.65 -1.07 -5.50
N MET A 207 21.92 -1.44 -6.76
CA MET A 207 22.43 -2.78 -7.10
C MET A 207 23.87 -2.99 -6.61
N GLY A 208 24.64 -1.92 -6.38
CA GLY A 208 25.98 -1.97 -5.79
C GLY A 208 26.02 -2.12 -4.26
N HIS A 209 24.90 -1.94 -3.56
CA HIS A 209 24.78 -2.11 -2.10
C HIS A 209 23.53 -2.94 -1.77
N SER A 210 23.66 -4.27 -1.86
CA SER A 210 22.58 -5.16 -1.49
C SER A 210 22.32 -5.12 0.02
N ALA A 211 21.05 -5.00 0.42
CA ALA A 211 20.64 -4.97 1.83
C ALA A 211 21.04 -6.24 2.60
N THR A 212 21.28 -7.34 1.90
CA THR A 212 21.78 -8.61 2.43
C THR A 212 23.24 -8.51 2.88
N GLN A 213 24.10 -7.82 2.13
CA GLN A 213 25.49 -7.61 2.54
C GLN A 213 25.60 -6.64 3.71
N CYS A 214 24.81 -5.56 3.72
CA CYS A 214 24.76 -4.62 4.85
C CYS A 214 24.24 -5.29 6.14
N LYS A 215 23.27 -6.22 6.04
CA LYS A 215 22.82 -7.02 7.18
C LYS A 215 23.90 -7.98 7.69
N ALA A 216 24.73 -8.55 6.81
CA ALA A 216 25.84 -9.41 7.20
C ALA A 216 26.92 -8.61 7.95
N ASP A 217 27.34 -7.46 7.40
CA ASP A 217 28.31 -6.54 8.03
C ASP A 217 27.84 -6.03 9.40
N LEU A 218 26.56 -5.68 9.53
CA LEU A 218 25.99 -5.24 10.81
C LEU A 218 25.94 -6.35 11.87
N LEU A 219 25.79 -7.62 11.45
CA LEU A 219 25.79 -8.75 12.38
C LEU A 219 27.22 -9.01 12.86
N GLU A 220 28.20 -8.98 11.96
CA GLU A 220 29.61 -9.10 12.30
C GLU A 220 30.07 -8.00 13.25
N GLN A 221 29.73 -6.73 12.98
CA GLN A 221 30.01 -5.62 13.90
C GLN A 221 29.40 -5.79 15.29
N LYS A 222 28.17 -6.31 15.36
CA LYS A 222 27.52 -6.56 16.66
C LYS A 222 28.23 -7.68 17.43
N LEU A 223 28.70 -8.70 16.74
CA LEU A 223 29.42 -9.83 17.33
C LEU A 223 30.81 -9.40 17.83
N GLU A 224 31.52 -8.57 17.08
CA GLU A 224 32.78 -7.96 17.53
C GLU A 224 32.57 -7.03 18.72
N ARG A 225 31.52 -6.20 18.69
CA ARG A 225 31.22 -5.31 19.82
C ARG A 225 30.85 -6.10 21.08
N GLN A 226 30.17 -7.24 20.95
CA GLN A 226 29.94 -8.14 22.09
C GLN A 226 31.23 -8.75 22.62
N ARG A 227 32.15 -9.16 21.75
CA ARG A 227 33.46 -9.68 22.17
C ARG A 227 34.30 -8.63 22.90
N ILE A 228 34.34 -7.40 22.40
CA ILE A 228 35.03 -6.30 23.09
C ILE A 228 34.39 -6.04 24.44
N LEU A 229 33.06 -6.01 24.53
CA LEU A 229 32.36 -5.83 25.81
C LEU A 229 32.63 -6.99 26.78
N GLU A 230 32.73 -8.23 26.29
CA GLU A 230 33.04 -9.41 27.09
C GLU A 230 34.51 -9.42 27.55
N GLU A 231 35.44 -8.98 26.69
CA GLU A 231 36.84 -8.76 27.03
C GLU A 231 37.00 -7.61 28.03
N GLU A 232 36.22 -6.53 27.87
CA GLU A 232 36.18 -5.41 28.81
C GLU A 232 35.60 -5.86 30.16
N PHE A 233 34.57 -6.72 30.16
CA PHE A 233 34.06 -7.37 31.38
C PHE A 233 35.13 -8.26 32.03
N ARG A 234 35.88 -9.03 31.23
CA ARG A 234 36.98 -9.90 31.68
C ARG A 234 38.19 -9.10 32.20
N GLN A 235 38.45 -7.91 31.67
CA GLN A 235 39.50 -7.00 32.16
C GLN A 235 39.06 -6.21 33.39
N THR A 236 37.77 -5.89 33.52
CA THR A 236 37.21 -5.19 34.69
C THR A 236 37.09 -6.11 35.92
N GLN A 237 37.17 -7.44 35.73
CA GLN A 237 37.36 -8.42 36.81
C GLN A 237 38.69 -9.19 36.66
N PRO A 238 39.85 -8.60 37.01
CA PRO A 238 41.06 -9.37 37.19
C PRO A 238 40.97 -10.07 38.55
N GLY A 239 40.48 -11.31 38.57
CA GLY A 239 40.60 -12.20 39.74
C GLY A 239 39.36 -13.01 40.10
N ALA A 240 38.81 -13.79 39.16
CA ALA A 240 37.86 -14.86 39.49
C ALA A 240 38.32 -16.26 39.04
N ASP A 241 39.60 -16.41 38.68
CA ASP A 241 40.26 -17.71 38.59
C ASP A 241 41.35 -17.75 39.66
N GLU A 242 41.22 -18.71 40.58
CA GLU A 242 42.02 -18.92 41.81
C GLU A 242 41.67 -18.06 43.04
N SER A 243 40.59 -18.41 43.72
CA SER A 243 40.63 -18.69 45.18
C SER A 243 39.25 -19.15 45.68
N GLY A 244 39.25 -20.31 46.35
CA GLY A 244 38.11 -20.73 47.14
C GLY A 244 37.88 -19.78 48.31
N GLY A 245 36.61 -19.53 48.62
CA GLY A 245 36.19 -18.85 49.84
C GLY A 245 35.24 -17.71 49.57
N ALA A 246 33.95 -17.98 49.75
CA ALA A 246 32.93 -16.95 49.89
C ALA A 246 33.24 -16.06 51.12
N PRO A 247 33.13 -14.72 51.01
CA PRO A 247 32.75 -13.91 52.13
C PRO A 247 31.28 -13.52 51.99
N ALA A 248 30.51 -13.90 53.00
CA ALA A 248 29.18 -13.38 53.23
C ALA A 248 29.25 -11.86 53.43
N SER A 249 28.56 -11.10 52.59
CA SER A 249 28.16 -9.73 52.91
C SER A 249 26.64 -9.69 53.03
N GLN A 250 26.20 -9.53 54.27
CA GLN A 250 24.82 -9.37 54.69
C GLN A 250 24.20 -8.11 54.06
N GLY A 251 23.12 -8.34 53.30
CA GLY A 251 21.83 -7.69 53.46
C GLY A 251 21.69 -6.20 53.17
N LEU A 252 20.94 -5.87 52.10
CA LEU A 252 19.93 -4.79 52.12
C LEU A 252 19.00 -4.91 50.90
N GLY A 253 17.71 -5.15 51.16
CA GLY A 253 16.64 -4.97 50.17
C GLY A 253 15.87 -6.23 49.79
N ALA A 254 15.11 -6.78 50.73
CA ALA A 254 14.00 -7.69 50.40
C ALA A 254 12.95 -6.93 49.57
N GLY A 255 12.88 -7.24 48.27
CA GLY A 255 11.81 -6.84 47.37
C GLY A 255 11.25 -8.08 46.69
N ALA A 256 9.93 -8.17 46.58
CA ALA A 256 9.12 -9.33 46.18
C ALA A 256 9.36 -9.90 44.74
N PHE A 257 10.48 -9.58 44.10
CA PHE A 257 10.85 -10.02 42.75
C PHE A 257 12.27 -10.61 42.65
N GLY A 258 12.98 -10.81 43.77
CA GLY A 258 14.41 -11.17 43.79
C GLY A 258 14.79 -12.56 43.29
N SER A 259 13.84 -13.49 43.09
CA SER A 259 14.13 -14.89 42.71
C SER A 259 13.66 -15.29 41.31
N VAL A 260 13.14 -14.33 40.52
CA VAL A 260 12.59 -14.61 39.18
C VAL A 260 13.69 -14.75 38.11
N PHE A 261 14.86 -14.16 38.34
CA PHE A 261 15.96 -14.11 37.36
C PHE A 261 17.15 -15.02 37.73
N ASP A 262 16.95 -15.98 38.63
CA ASP A 262 17.97 -17.00 38.92
C ASP A 262 18.14 -17.91 37.69
N PRO A 263 19.38 -18.14 37.19
CA PRO A 263 19.62 -18.91 35.97
C PRO A 263 19.09 -20.35 36.03
N LYS A 264 18.96 -20.91 37.24
CA LYS A 264 18.37 -22.24 37.47
C LYS A 264 16.87 -22.32 37.19
N ASN A 265 16.13 -21.22 37.30
CA ASN A 265 14.69 -21.18 37.02
C ASN A 265 14.37 -21.03 35.53
N LEU A 266 15.36 -20.69 34.70
CA LEU A 266 15.20 -20.53 33.25
C LEU A 266 15.55 -21.81 32.46
N GLU A 267 16.36 -22.71 33.02
CA GLU A 267 16.64 -24.02 32.42
C GLU A 267 15.40 -24.94 32.38
N GLY A 268 14.41 -24.73 33.25
CA GLY A 268 13.16 -25.50 33.27
C GLY A 268 12.11 -25.06 32.24
N ALA A 269 12.26 -23.90 31.59
CA ALA A 269 11.27 -23.34 30.67
C ALA A 269 11.67 -23.41 29.18
N ALA A 270 12.91 -23.79 28.88
CA ALA A 270 13.44 -23.90 27.51
C ALA A 270 13.53 -25.37 27.01
N GLY A 271 12.72 -26.26 27.58
CA GLY A 271 12.72 -27.69 27.29
C GLY A 271 11.33 -28.24 26.98
N VAL A 272 10.56 -27.57 26.11
CA VAL A 272 9.38 -28.17 25.46
C VAL A 272 9.30 -27.66 24.02
N ASP A 273 10.07 -28.28 23.14
CA ASP A 273 9.70 -28.56 21.75
C ASP A 273 10.85 -29.32 21.08
N GLU A 274 10.82 -30.66 21.20
CA GLU A 274 11.28 -31.64 20.20
C GLU A 274 11.46 -33.01 20.88
N LYS A 275 10.43 -33.86 20.85
CA LYS A 275 10.43 -35.13 20.10
C LYS A 275 9.27 -36.06 20.49
N GLU A 276 8.63 -36.53 19.42
CA GLU A 276 8.05 -37.87 19.24
C GLU A 276 6.91 -38.28 20.17
N GLY A 277 5.70 -38.18 19.61
CA GLY A 277 4.58 -39.01 20.02
C GLY A 277 4.85 -40.47 19.68
N GLU A 278 5.05 -41.28 20.70
CA GLU A 278 4.82 -42.72 20.68
C GLU A 278 3.94 -43.04 21.90
N GLN A 279 2.62 -43.07 21.69
CA GLN A 279 1.66 -43.57 22.66
C GLN A 279 1.46 -45.07 22.42
N ALA A 280 1.84 -45.87 23.41
CA ALA A 280 1.45 -47.26 23.53
C ALA A 280 0.94 -47.54 24.95
N GLU A 281 -0.35 -47.85 25.07
CA GLU A 281 -0.97 -48.74 26.07
C GLU A 281 -2.46 -48.92 25.73
N PRO A 282 -3.16 -49.98 26.19
CA PRO A 282 -2.77 -51.38 26.33
C PRO A 282 -3.77 -52.34 25.62
N GLN A 283 -3.46 -53.64 25.70
CA GLN A 283 -4.18 -54.77 25.11
C GLN A 283 -5.66 -54.89 25.54
N ASP A 284 -6.54 -55.24 24.59
CA ASP A 284 -7.61 -56.21 24.83
C ASP A 284 -7.71 -57.18 23.64
N GLY A 285 -7.63 -58.47 23.95
CA GLY A 285 -7.75 -59.58 23.03
C GLY A 285 -9.10 -60.25 23.20
N GLY A 286 -9.96 -60.12 22.20
CA GLY A 286 -11.14 -60.96 22.03
C GLY A 286 -10.85 -62.07 21.01
N GLN A 287 -10.73 -63.32 21.50
CA GLN A 287 -10.87 -64.53 20.69
C GLN A 287 -12.34 -64.96 20.67
N GLN A 288 -12.96 -65.02 19.49
CA GLN A 288 -13.74 -66.14 18.93
C GLN A 288 -14.29 -65.75 17.55
#